data_AF-A0A9R1W560-F1
#
_entry.id   AF-A0A9R1W560-F1
#
_cell.length_a   1.000
_cell.length_b   1.000
_cell.length_c   1.000
_cell.angle_alpha   90.00
_cell.angle_beta   90.00
_cell.angle_gamma   90.00
#
_symmetry.space_group_name_H-M   'P 1'
#
loop_
_entity.id
_entity.type
_entity.pdbx_description
1 polymer ?
#
loop_
_entity_poly.entity_id
_entity_poly.type
_entity_poly.pdbx_seq_one_letter_code
_entity_poly.pdbx_strand_id
1 'polypeptide(L)'
;MGEASLQNWMIMPDTGVLIASRYNMVLHCFRQHANTTYLPLRSTPPPAHERIVIAIGLVYGNHYVKLELEGEYLVPPIALQWIHCKRPCTAISFFLENEP
;
A
#
# COMPACT_ATOMS: atom_id res chain seq x y z
N MET A 1 20.68 -2.74 18.07
CA MET A 1 19.35 -2.65 17.42
C MET A 1 18.35 -3.29 18.37
N GLY A 2 17.31 -2.58 18.79
CA GLY A 2 16.29 -3.13 19.69
C GLY A 2 15.25 -3.87 18.88
N GLU A 3 15.03 -5.14 19.20
CA GLU A 3 13.91 -5.92 18.65
C GLU A 3 12.62 -5.49 19.36
N ALA A 4 11.56 -5.23 18.60
CA ALA A 4 10.26 -4.94 19.17
C ALA A 4 9.66 -6.22 19.79
N SER A 5 8.88 -6.09 20.86
CA SER A 5 8.11 -7.23 21.38
C SER A 5 7.04 -7.66 20.38
N LEU A 6 6.66 -8.95 20.39
CA LEU A 6 5.74 -9.54 19.41
C LEU A 6 4.40 -8.79 19.27
N GLN A 7 3.87 -8.27 20.37
CA GLN A 7 2.63 -7.47 20.39
C GLN A 7 2.72 -6.16 19.59
N ASN A 8 3.94 -5.69 19.33
CA ASN A 8 4.22 -4.46 18.59
C ASN A 8 4.66 -4.73 17.15
N TRP A 9 4.70 -6.01 16.72
CA TRP A 9 5.08 -6.33 15.35
C TRP A 9 3.99 -5.91 14.37
N MET A 10 4.41 -5.44 13.20
CA MET A 10 3.50 -5.20 12.09
C MET A 10 2.92 -6.53 11.59
N ILE A 11 1.61 -6.61 11.52
CA ILE A 11 0.89 -7.77 10.98
C ILE A 11 0.42 -7.43 9.56
N MET A 12 0.89 -8.20 8.59
CA MET A 12 0.43 -8.14 7.20
C MET A 12 -0.71 -9.16 7.01
N PRO A 13 -1.76 -8.87 6.23
CA PRO A 13 -1.86 -7.78 5.25
C PRO A 13 -2.37 -6.43 5.77
N ASP A 14 -2.96 -6.38 6.97
CA ASP A 14 -3.70 -5.21 7.47
C ASP A 14 -2.83 -3.95 7.55
N THR A 15 -1.60 -4.10 8.05
CA THR A 15 -0.66 -2.97 8.16
C THR A 15 -0.30 -2.39 6.80
N GLY A 16 -0.14 -3.22 5.77
CA GLY A 16 0.17 -2.75 4.41
C GLY A 16 -0.93 -1.88 3.82
N VAL A 17 -2.19 -2.24 4.09
CA VAL A 17 -3.37 -1.45 3.68
C VAL A 17 -3.42 -0.12 4.42
N LEU A 18 -3.15 -0.13 5.73
CA LEU A 18 -3.14 1.08 6.55
C LEU A 18 -2.07 2.06 6.09
N ILE A 19 -0.85 1.57 5.83
CA ILE A 19 0.26 2.40 5.32
C ILE A 19 -0.11 3.01 3.97
N ALA A 20 -0.51 2.18 2.99
CA ALA A 20 -0.88 2.64 1.65
C ALA A 20 -1.99 3.72 1.71
N SER A 21 -3.01 3.48 2.53
CA SER A 21 -4.16 4.39 2.67
C SER A 21 -3.79 5.69 3.38
N ARG A 22 -3.02 5.63 4.48
CA ARG A 22 -2.67 6.80 5.29
C ARG A 22 -1.77 7.77 4.55
N TYR A 23 -0.84 7.26 3.74
CA TYR A 23 0.14 8.07 3.01
C TYR A 23 -0.19 8.22 1.52
N ASN A 24 -1.35 7.73 1.08
CA ASN A 24 -1.79 7.75 -0.32
C ASN A 24 -0.70 7.25 -1.30
N MET A 25 -0.05 6.14 -0.95
CA MET A 25 1.07 5.56 -1.71
C MET A 25 0.79 4.11 -2.11
N VAL A 26 1.60 3.60 -3.02
CA VAL A 26 1.63 2.17 -3.35
C VAL A 26 2.75 1.50 -2.60
N LEU A 27 2.42 0.44 -1.88
CA LEU A 27 3.39 -0.35 -1.13
C LEU A 27 3.52 -1.74 -1.76
N HIS A 28 4.71 -2.07 -2.25
CA HIS A 28 5.09 -3.42 -2.63
C HIS A 28 5.71 -4.13 -1.44
N CYS A 29 5.16 -5.29 -1.09
CA CYS A 29 5.70 -6.16 -0.05
C CYS A 29 6.16 -7.47 -0.67
N PHE A 30 7.44 -7.80 -0.50
CA PHE A 30 8.06 -9.01 -0.99
C PHE A 30 8.32 -9.96 0.17
N ARG A 31 7.86 -11.20 0.05
CA ARG A 31 8.13 -12.28 1.01
C ARG A 31 8.44 -13.54 0.22
N GLN A 32 9.22 -14.45 0.82
CA GLN A 32 9.72 -15.65 0.15
C GLN A 32 8.67 -16.46 -0.63
N HIS A 33 7.41 -16.47 -0.16
CA HIS A 33 6.31 -17.22 -0.78
C HIS A 33 5.08 -16.36 -1.12
N ALA A 34 5.13 -15.05 -0.91
CA ALA A 34 3.97 -14.19 -1.11
C ALA A 34 4.37 -12.73 -1.32
N ASN A 35 4.17 -12.25 -2.55
CA ASN A 35 4.38 -10.85 -2.91
C ASN A 35 3.02 -10.16 -3.03
N THR A 36 2.93 -8.90 -2.59
CA THR A 36 1.64 -8.20 -2.56
C THR A 36 1.81 -6.70 -2.75
N THR A 37 0.94 -6.12 -3.56
CA THR A 37 0.82 -4.68 -3.76
C THR A 37 -0.39 -4.14 -3.01
N TYR A 38 -0.16 -3.19 -2.10
CA TYR A 38 -1.20 -2.51 -1.34
C TYR A 38 -1.48 -1.14 -1.95
N LEU A 39 -2.77 -0.82 -2.06
CA LEU A 39 -3.27 0.44 -2.63
C LEU A 39 -4.13 1.20 -1.59
N PRO A 40 -4.32 2.54 -1.73
CA PRO A 40 -4.98 3.40 -0.73
C PRO A 40 -6.54 3.32 -0.66
N LEU A 41 -7.16 2.69 0.35
CA LEU A 41 -8.56 2.18 0.25
C LEU A 41 -9.65 3.22 0.00
N ARG A 42 -9.40 4.46 0.43
CA ARG A 42 -10.39 5.53 0.49
C ARG A 42 -9.92 6.78 -0.25
N SER A 43 -8.92 6.66 -1.09
CA SER A 43 -8.44 7.74 -1.95
C SER A 43 -8.25 7.25 -3.36
N THR A 44 -8.36 8.17 -4.32
CA THR A 44 -7.98 7.88 -5.70
C THR A 44 -6.48 7.61 -5.72
N PRO A 45 -6.02 6.43 -6.16
CA PRO A 45 -4.59 6.18 -6.31
C PRO A 45 -3.99 7.27 -7.21
N PRO A 46 -2.84 7.87 -6.85
CA PRO A 46 -2.24 8.90 -7.68
C PRO A 46 -2.03 8.39 -9.11
N PRO A 47 -2.12 9.29 -10.12
CA PRO A 47 -1.67 9.00 -11.47
C PRO A 47 -0.26 8.40 -11.45
N ALA A 48 0.05 7.54 -12.42
CA ALA A 48 1.31 6.78 -12.42
C ALA A 48 2.57 7.66 -12.29
N HIS A 49 2.54 8.90 -12.81
CA HIS A 49 3.64 9.86 -12.77
C HIS A 49 3.80 10.58 -11.41
N GLU A 50 2.77 10.62 -10.58
CA GLU A 50 2.78 11.25 -9.24
C GLU A 50 2.81 10.21 -8.11
N ARG A 51 2.77 8.93 -8.47
CA ARG A 51 2.62 7.84 -7.53
C ARG A 51 3.93 7.59 -6.78
N ILE A 52 3.88 7.80 -5.47
CA ILE A 52 4.92 7.34 -4.56
C ILE A 52 4.81 5.82 -4.43
N VAL A 53 5.89 5.11 -4.77
CA VAL A 53 6.00 3.65 -4.65
C VAL A 53 7.10 3.35 -3.63
N ILE A 54 6.79 2.55 -2.62
CA ILE A 54 7.77 2.01 -1.67
C ILE A 54 7.76 0.49 -1.77
N ALA A 55 8.94 -0.10 -1.78
CA ALA A 55 9.12 -1.54 -1.70
C ALA A 55 9.70 -1.93 -0.35
N ILE A 56 9.15 -2.97 0.27
CA ILE A 56 9.68 -3.61 1.47
C ILE A 56 9.84 -5.11 1.28
N GLY A 57 10.86 -5.70 1.90
CA GLY A 57 11.15 -7.12 1.86
C GLY A 57 11.15 -7.72 3.26
N LEU A 58 10.56 -8.91 3.42
CA LEU A 58 10.65 -9.69 4.66
C LEU A 58 11.90 -10.58 4.65
N VAL A 59 12.82 -10.29 5.56
CA VAL A 59 14.07 -11.03 5.79
C VAL A 59 13.93 -11.86 7.06
N TYR A 60 14.40 -13.12 7.01
CA TYR A 60 14.37 -14.08 8.13
C TYR A 60 13.00 -14.32 8.79
N GLY A 61 11.90 -13.92 8.14
CA GLY A 61 10.54 -14.12 8.64
C GLY A 61 10.09 -13.13 9.73
N ASN A 62 10.94 -12.21 10.18
CA ASN A 62 10.64 -11.28 11.27
C ASN A 62 11.04 -9.81 11.01
N HIS A 63 11.80 -9.52 9.95
CA HIS A 63 12.33 -8.18 9.74
C HIS A 63 11.97 -7.62 8.36
N TYR A 64 11.32 -6.44 8.34
CA TYR A 64 11.04 -5.73 7.10
C TYR A 64 12.12 -4.69 6.81
N VAL A 65 12.69 -4.74 5.61
CA VAL A 65 13.67 -3.76 5.12
C VAL A 65 13.11 -3.01 3.92
N LYS A 66 13.49 -1.75 3.74
CA LYS A 66 13.23 -1.01 2.49
C LYS A 66 14.05 -1.66 1.37
N LEU A 67 13.42 -1.83 0.21
CA LEU A 67 14.08 -2.27 -1.01
C LEU A 67 14.12 -1.11 -2.00
N GLU A 68 15.18 -1.08 -2.81
CA GLU A 68 15.28 -0.23 -3.99
C GLU A 68 15.14 -1.13 -5.20
N LEU A 69 14.14 -0.84 -6.04
CA LEU A 69 13.82 -1.64 -7.21
C LEU A 69 14.39 -0.93 -8.43
N GLU A 70 15.20 -1.64 -9.21
CA GLU A 70 15.83 -1.13 -10.42
C GLU A 70 15.35 -1.88 -11.67
N GLY A 71 15.37 -1.20 -12.81
CA GLY A 71 15.01 -1.76 -14.11
C GLY A 71 13.53 -2.11 -14.24
N GLU A 72 13.22 -2.96 -15.22
CA GLU A 72 11.87 -3.50 -15.40
C GLU A 72 11.65 -4.68 -14.46
N TYR A 73 10.84 -4.48 -13.42
CA TYR A 73 10.43 -5.53 -12.52
C TYR A 73 8.94 -5.82 -12.66
N LEU A 74 8.56 -7.07 -12.39
CA LEU A 74 7.16 -7.46 -12.37
C LEU A 74 6.49 -6.90 -11.11
N VAL A 75 5.44 -6.12 -11.32
CA VAL A 75 4.62 -5.58 -10.24
C VAL A 75 3.93 -6.72 -9.49
N PRO A 76 4.09 -6.85 -8.16
CA PRO A 76 3.42 -7.88 -7.39
C PRO A 76 1.89 -7.83 -7.51
N PRO A 77 1.19 -8.97 -7.33
CA PRO A 77 -0.27 -9.02 -7.35
C PRO A 77 -0.90 -8.01 -6.39
N ILE A 78 -1.97 -7.34 -6.82
CA ILE A 78 -2.73 -6.43 -5.96
C ILE A 78 -3.45 -7.25 -4.89
N ALA A 79 -3.38 -6.76 -3.66
CA ALA A 79 -3.97 -7.43 -2.52
C ALA A 79 -5.50 -7.55 -2.67
N LEU A 80 -6.07 -8.75 -2.48
CA LEU A 80 -7.49 -9.02 -2.72
C LEU A 80 -8.43 -8.11 -1.93
N GLN A 81 -8.04 -7.70 -0.73
CA GLN A 81 -8.82 -6.78 0.11
C GLN A 81 -9.00 -5.40 -0.55
N TRP A 82 -8.10 -4.98 -1.44
CA TRP A 82 -8.30 -3.79 -2.26
C TRP A 82 -9.57 -3.90 -3.10
N ILE A 83 -9.72 -5.04 -3.79
CA ILE A 83 -10.82 -5.26 -4.74
C ILE A 83 -12.17 -5.23 -4.01
N HIS A 84 -12.22 -5.81 -2.81
CA HIS A 84 -13.44 -5.94 -2.02
C HIS A 84 -13.78 -4.68 -1.21
N CYS A 85 -12.77 -3.95 -0.72
CA CYS A 85 -12.97 -2.88 0.26
C CYS A 85 -12.73 -1.48 -0.30
N LYS A 86 -12.22 -1.34 -1.53
CA LYS A 86 -12.04 -0.01 -2.13
C LYS A 86 -13.40 0.69 -2.18
N ARG A 87 -13.45 1.93 -1.70
CA ARG A 87 -14.60 2.80 -1.91
C ARG A 87 -14.16 3.95 -2.77
N PRO A 88 -14.98 4.40 -3.74
CA PRO A 88 -14.74 5.67 -4.39
C PRO A 88 -14.53 6.73 -3.32
N CYS A 89 -13.47 7.52 -3.47
CA CYS A 89 -13.30 8.72 -2.68
C CYS A 89 -14.54 9.58 -2.97
N THR A 90 -15.42 9.79 -1.98
CA THR A 90 -16.56 10.71 -2.13
C THR A 90 -16.00 12.13 -2.13
N ALA A 91 -15.33 12.51 -3.22
CA ALA A 91 -15.11 13.90 -3.54
C ALA A 91 -16.52 14.48 -3.74
N ILE A 92 -16.87 15.38 -2.83
CA ILE A 92 -18.05 16.24 -2.83
C ILE A 92 -18.55 16.47 -4.26
N SER A 93 -19.62 15.79 -4.66
CA SER A 93 -20.39 16.12 -5.87
C SER A 93 -21.21 17.41 -5.71
N PHE A 94 -21.05 18.14 -4.59
CA PHE A 94 -21.75 19.40 -4.35
C PHE A 94 -21.13 20.64 -5.04
N PHE A 95 -20.09 20.51 -5.86
CA PHE A 95 -19.49 21.66 -6.57
C PHE A 95 -19.70 21.68 -8.09
N LEU A 96 -20.62 20.87 -8.64
CA LEU A 96 -21.01 20.97 -10.07
C LEU A 96 -22.53 21.00 -10.29
N GLU A 97 -23.35 21.29 -9.28
CA GLU A 97 -24.80 21.43 -9.45
C GLU A 97 -25.40 22.78 -9.05
N ASN A 98 -24.60 23.76 -8.62
CA ASN A 98 -25.12 25.12 -8.41
C ASN A 98 -24.06 26.18 -8.68
N GLU A 99 -24.19 26.87 -9.80
CA GLU A 99 -24.11 28.35 -9.94
C GLU A 99 -24.69 28.72 -11.34
N PRO A 100 -25.25 29.93 -11.49
CA PRO A 100 -26.51 30.24 -12.20
C PRO A 100 -26.44 30.40 -13.73
#